data_AF-A0A085LQF1-F1
#
_entry.id   AF-A0A085LQF1-F1
#
_cell.length_a   1.000
_cell.length_b   1.000
_cell.length_c   1.000
_cell.angle_alpha   90.00
_cell.angle_beta   90.00
_cell.angle_gamma   90.00
#
_symmetry.space_group_name_H-M   'P 1'
#
loop_
_entity.id
_entity.type
_entity.pdbx_description
1 polymer ?
#
loop_
_entity_poly.entity_id
_entity_poly.type
_entity_poly.pdbx_seq_one_letter_code
_entity_poly.pdbx_strand_id
1 'polypeptide(L)'
;MATSHHGSLEPFDVSTGIDGWEDWMERFVFFADAKSISQERRCGLLFTYGGPELYRLMKEAVAPDKPGTKTIEQLTEAVRAIFDPVLGIYPARAEFSARKQRPGESVSNFMANLRHLAR
;
A
#
# COMPACT_ATOMS: atom_id res chain seq x y z
N MET A 1 -37.07 10.82 -17.72
CA MET A 1 -35.74 11.45 -17.68
C MET A 1 -34.88 10.66 -16.72
N ALA A 2 -33.80 10.04 -17.18
CA ALA A 2 -32.97 9.19 -16.35
C ALA A 2 -32.13 10.06 -15.41
N THR A 3 -32.40 9.96 -14.11
CA THR A 3 -31.58 10.57 -13.05
C THR A 3 -30.21 9.89 -13.08
N SER A 4 -29.23 10.55 -13.68
CA SER A 4 -27.85 10.09 -13.62
C SER A 4 -27.33 10.28 -12.21
N HIS A 5 -27.43 9.25 -11.37
CA HIS A 5 -26.68 9.17 -10.12
C HIS A 5 -25.19 9.13 -10.46
N HIS A 6 -24.59 10.31 -10.58
CA HIS A 6 -23.14 10.43 -10.63
C HIS A 6 -22.66 10.12 -9.21
N GLY A 7 -22.46 8.84 -8.91
CA GLY A 7 -21.79 8.43 -7.67
C GLY A 7 -20.49 9.22 -7.57
N SER A 8 -20.31 9.94 -6.46
CA SER A 8 -19.06 10.64 -6.17
C SER A 8 -18.14 9.67 -5.46
N LEU A 9 -16.88 9.61 -5.87
CA LEU A 9 -15.83 8.98 -5.07
C LEU A 9 -15.38 10.01 -4.02
N GLU A 10 -15.47 9.66 -2.75
CA GLU A 10 -14.94 10.49 -1.67
C GLU A 10 -13.41 10.42 -1.60
N PRO A 11 -12.75 11.46 -1.05
CA PRO A 11 -11.31 11.41 -0.80
C PRO A 11 -10.89 10.23 0.07
N PHE A 12 -9.69 9.72 -0.17
CA PHE A 12 -9.14 8.65 0.64
C PHE A 12 -8.86 9.14 2.06
N ASP A 13 -9.32 8.39 3.05
CA ASP A 13 -9.00 8.62 4.46
C ASP A 13 -7.73 7.84 4.83
N VAL A 14 -6.60 8.54 4.87
CA VAL A 14 -5.28 7.96 5.21
C VAL A 14 -5.21 7.29 6.59
N SER A 15 -6.16 7.58 7.49
CA SER A 15 -6.22 6.94 8.81
C SER A 15 -6.68 5.48 8.77
N THR A 16 -7.32 5.08 7.67
CA THR A 16 -7.83 3.70 7.46
C THR A 16 -6.74 2.68 7.12
N GLY A 17 -5.50 3.14 6.88
CA GLY A 17 -4.34 2.27 6.69
C GLY A 17 -4.42 1.43 5.40
N ILE A 18 -3.79 0.25 5.42
CA ILE A 18 -3.66 -0.64 4.26
C ILE A 18 -5.02 -1.17 3.78
N ASP A 19 -5.89 -1.61 4.69
CA ASP A 19 -7.18 -2.19 4.31
C ASP A 19 -8.06 -1.15 3.60
N GLY A 20 -8.12 0.07 4.16
CA GLY A 20 -8.85 1.15 3.52
C GLY A 20 -8.22 1.63 2.22
N TRP A 21 -6.89 1.52 2.08
CA TRP A 21 -6.20 1.82 0.83
C TRP A 21 -6.61 0.87 -0.29
N GLU A 22 -6.62 -0.44 -0.03
CA GLU A 22 -7.05 -1.46 -0.99
C GLU A 22 -8.51 -1.27 -1.39
N ASP A 23 -9.41 -1.13 -0.40
CA ASP A 23 -10.85 -0.90 -0.63
C ASP A 23 -11.10 0.37 -1.44
N TRP A 24 -10.42 1.47 -1.12
CA TRP A 24 -10.57 2.73 -1.82
C TRP A 24 -10.02 2.67 -3.24
N MET A 25 -8.88 2.00 -3.45
CA MET A 25 -8.28 1.84 -4.78
C MET A 25 -9.16 0.97 -5.70
N GLU A 26 -9.78 -0.09 -5.19
CA GLU A 26 -10.73 -0.90 -5.95
C GLU A 26 -11.90 -0.03 -6.44
N ARG A 27 -12.47 0.76 -5.53
CA ARG A 27 -13.56 1.70 -5.85
C ARG A 27 -13.14 2.80 -6.82
N PHE A 28 -11.90 3.28 -6.71
CA PHE A 28 -11.31 4.23 -7.65
C PHE A 28 -11.24 3.65 -9.06
N VAL A 29 -10.84 2.39 -9.22
CA VAL A 29 -10.80 1.72 -10.53
C VAL A 29 -12.20 1.60 -11.12
N PHE A 30 -13.19 1.12 -10.35
CA PHE A 30 -14.58 1.07 -10.82
C PHE A 30 -15.13 2.45 -11.18
N PHE A 31 -14.79 3.47 -10.41
CA PHE A 31 -15.18 4.85 -10.70
C PHE A 31 -14.56 5.36 -12.01
N ALA A 32 -13.26 5.11 -12.23
CA ALA A 32 -12.58 5.46 -13.46
C ALA A 32 -13.19 4.75 -14.69
N ASP A 33 -13.52 3.47 -14.55
CA ASP A 33 -14.13 2.67 -15.61
C ASP A 33 -15.55 3.11 -15.94
N ALA A 34 -16.37 3.38 -14.92
CA ALA A 34 -17.72 3.92 -15.10
C ALA A 34 -17.71 5.30 -15.79
N LYS A 35 -16.60 6.04 -15.67
CA LYS A 35 -16.36 7.33 -16.31
C LYS A 35 -15.64 7.21 -17.65
N SER A 36 -15.34 6.00 -18.12
CA SER A 36 -14.57 5.73 -19.34
C SER A 36 -13.22 6.46 -19.38
N ILE A 37 -12.55 6.56 -18.23
CA ILE A 37 -11.25 7.19 -18.11
C ILE A 37 -10.18 6.21 -18.59
N SER A 38 -9.40 6.62 -19.59
CA SER A 38 -8.27 5.82 -20.08
C SER A 38 -7.16 5.70 -19.03
N GLN A 39 -6.36 4.63 -19.10
CA GLN A 39 -5.28 4.35 -18.13
C GLN A 39 -4.34 5.55 -17.94
N GLU A 40 -3.99 6.25 -19.04
CA GLU A 40 -3.06 7.38 -19.03
C GLU A 40 -3.62 8.60 -18.27
N ARG A 41 -4.95 8.68 -18.12
CA ARG A 41 -5.64 9.76 -17.42
C ARG A 41 -5.90 9.42 -15.95
N ARG A 42 -5.74 8.17 -15.53
CA ARG A 42 -6.05 7.76 -14.16
C ARG A 42 -5.14 8.42 -13.12
N CYS A 43 -3.87 8.72 -13.43
CA CYS A 43 -3.02 9.50 -12.51
C CYS A 43 -3.61 10.89 -12.22
N GLY A 44 -4.10 11.59 -13.24
CA GLY A 44 -4.75 12.90 -13.06
C GLY A 44 -6.04 12.80 -12.24
N LEU A 45 -6.82 11.75 -12.47
CA LEU A 45 -8.02 11.46 -11.68
C LEU A 45 -7.68 11.19 -10.21
N LEU A 46 -6.64 10.40 -9.97
CA LEU A 46 -6.12 10.05 -8.65
C LEU A 46 -5.68 11.29 -7.87
N PHE A 47 -4.94 12.21 -8.51
CA PHE A 47 -4.53 13.48 -7.88
C PHE A 47 -5.71 14.42 -7.56
N THR A 48 -6.82 14.29 -8.28
CA THR A 48 -7.99 15.16 -8.12
C THR A 48 -8.95 14.61 -7.06
N TYR A 49 -9.21 13.31 -7.08
CA TYR A 49 -10.19 12.65 -6.19
C TYR A 49 -9.57 12.08 -4.92
N GLY A 50 -8.26 11.81 -4.91
CA GLY A 50 -7.56 11.26 -3.76
C GLY A 50 -7.53 12.17 -2.53
N GLY A 51 -7.70 13.47 -2.73
CA GLY A 51 -7.62 14.47 -1.67
C GLY A 51 -6.18 14.92 -1.34
N PRO A 52 -6.05 15.98 -0.52
CA PRO A 52 -4.77 16.62 -0.26
C PRO A 52 -3.78 15.72 0.52
N GLU A 53 -4.27 14.93 1.47
CA GLU A 53 -3.42 14.05 2.28
C GLU A 53 -2.84 12.90 1.46
N LEU A 54 -3.65 12.25 0.61
CA LEU A 54 -3.16 11.23 -0.30
C LEU A 54 -2.15 11.81 -1.29
N TYR A 55 -2.40 13.00 -1.85
CA TYR A 55 -1.45 13.66 -2.73
C TYR A 55 -0.12 14.00 -2.02
N ARG A 56 -0.17 14.41 -0.75
CA ARG A 56 1.03 14.63 0.07
C ARG A 56 1.80 13.33 0.27
N LEU A 57 1.10 12.25 0.60
CA LEU A 57 1.68 10.93 0.78
C LEU A 57 2.33 10.42 -0.51
N MET A 58 1.69 10.60 -1.68
CA MET A 58 2.29 10.28 -2.99
C MET A 58 3.58 11.06 -3.27
N LYS A 59 3.62 12.36 -2.93
CA LYS A 59 4.84 13.17 -3.08
C LYS A 59 5.97 12.65 -2.20
N GLU A 60 5.66 12.27 -0.96
CA GLU A 60 6.64 11.70 -0.03
C GLU A 60 7.12 10.32 -0.53
N ALA A 61 6.21 9.48 -1.01
CA ALA A 61 6.49 8.12 -1.48
C ALA A 61 7.42 8.04 -2.69
N VAL A 62 7.34 9.04 -3.59
CA VAL A 62 8.09 9.03 -4.86
C VAL A 62 9.26 10.01 -4.89
N ALA A 63 9.53 10.70 -3.79
CA ALA A 63 10.67 11.61 -3.69
C ALA A 63 11.99 10.89 -3.99
N PRO A 64 12.94 11.51 -4.72
CA PRO A 64 12.97 12.91 -5.17
C PRO A 64 12.20 13.20 -6.47
N ASP A 65 11.57 12.19 -7.09
CA ASP A 65 10.81 12.37 -8.32
C ASP A 65 9.46 13.05 -8.06
N LYS A 66 8.79 13.49 -9.13
CA LYS A 66 7.45 14.12 -9.04
C LYS A 66 6.36 13.06 -9.27
N PRO A 67 5.22 13.10 -8.55
CA PRO A 67 4.12 12.16 -8.78
C PRO A 67 3.64 12.13 -10.24
N GLY A 68 3.64 13.29 -10.91
CA GLY A 68 3.23 13.40 -12.32
C GLY A 68 4.17 12.72 -13.34
N THR A 69 5.35 12.24 -12.93
CA THR A 69 6.26 11.48 -13.81
C THR A 69 6.16 9.96 -13.61
N LYS A 70 5.23 9.50 -12.76
CA LYS A 70 5.06 8.08 -12.42
C LYS A 70 3.79 7.52 -13.07
N THR A 71 3.79 6.22 -13.32
CA THR A 71 2.57 5.50 -13.73
C THR A 71 1.64 5.31 -12.54
N ILE A 72 0.38 4.96 -12.81
CA ILE A 72 -0.58 4.70 -11.74
C ILE A 72 -0.13 3.51 -10.88
N GLU A 73 0.41 2.46 -11.49
CA GLU A 73 0.90 1.27 -10.79
C GLU A 73 2.05 1.63 -9.85
N GLN A 74 2.98 2.47 -10.31
CA GLN A 74 4.09 2.94 -9.49
C GLN A 74 3.61 3.78 -8.29
N LEU A 75 2.62 4.65 -8.50
CA LEU A 75 2.03 5.45 -7.42
C LEU A 75 1.27 4.57 -6.43
N THR A 76 0.49 3.62 -6.93
CA THR A 76 -0.29 2.71 -6.09
C THR A 76 0.62 1.89 -5.19
N GLU A 77 1.70 1.33 -5.74
CA GLU A 77 2.63 0.53 -4.95
C GLU A 77 3.48 1.36 -3.99
N ALA A 78 3.86 2.59 -4.39
CA ALA A 78 4.58 3.49 -3.49
C ALA A 78 3.74 3.91 -2.27
N VAL A 79 2.44 4.17 -2.47
CA VAL A 79 1.50 4.46 -1.38
C VAL A 79 1.27 3.23 -0.51
N ARG A 80 1.06 2.06 -1.14
CA ARG A 80 0.89 0.79 -0.44
C ARG A 80 2.09 0.49 0.46
N ALA A 81 3.31 0.70 -0.01
CA ALA A 81 4.54 0.52 0.77
C ALA A 81 4.68 1.49 1.98
N ILE A 82 3.88 2.55 2.09
CA ILE A 82 3.85 3.40 3.28
C ILE A 82 2.93 2.81 4.36
N PHE A 83 1.80 2.23 3.95
CA PHE A 83 0.83 1.62 4.85
C PHE A 83 1.17 0.18 5.24
N ASP A 84 1.74 -0.55 4.30
CA ASP A 84 2.34 -1.86 4.47
C ASP A 84 3.83 -1.75 4.11
N PRO A 85 4.64 -1.10 4.97
CA PRO A 85 6.08 -1.01 4.78
C PRO A 85 6.65 -2.40 4.94
N VAL A 86 6.67 -3.14 3.83
CA VAL A 86 7.08 -4.54 3.69
C VAL A 86 7.94 -4.95 4.88
N LEU A 87 7.27 -5.51 5.89
CA LEU A 87 7.88 -6.13 7.06
C LEU A 87 8.52 -7.48 6.65
N GLY A 88 8.91 -7.63 5.38
CA GLY A 88 9.22 -8.92 4.77
C GLY A 88 10.68 -9.37 4.90
N ILE A 89 11.63 -8.45 5.15
CA ILE A 89 13.05 -8.83 5.31
C ILE A 89 13.60 -8.36 6.66
N TYR A 90 13.37 -7.11 7.04
CA TYR A 90 14.02 -6.55 8.23
C TYR A 90 13.49 -7.11 9.56
N PRO A 91 12.18 -7.26 9.79
CA PRO A 91 11.64 -7.85 11.02
C PRO A 91 11.92 -9.35 11.10
N ALA A 92 11.73 -10.12 10.03
CA ALA A 92 12.04 -11.55 9.99
C ALA A 92 13.55 -11.80 10.22
N ARG A 93 14.42 -10.98 9.60
CA ARG A 93 15.87 -11.03 9.86
C ARG A 93 16.23 -10.56 11.27
N ALA A 94 15.55 -9.55 11.80
CA ALA A 94 15.74 -9.09 13.17
C ALA A 94 15.29 -10.15 14.18
N GLU A 95 14.16 -10.82 13.95
CA GLU A 95 13.64 -11.91 14.78
C GLU A 95 14.57 -13.12 14.73
N PHE A 96 14.99 -13.53 13.53
CA PHE A 96 16.00 -14.59 13.35
C PHE A 96 17.32 -14.24 14.06
N SER A 97 17.81 -13.00 13.91
CA SER A 97 19.09 -12.55 14.51
C SER A 97 18.99 -12.33 16.02
N ALA A 98 17.82 -11.97 16.54
CA ALA A 98 17.56 -11.77 17.97
C ALA A 98 17.29 -13.09 18.70
N ARG A 99 16.97 -14.17 17.98
CA ARG A 99 16.65 -15.47 18.58
C ARG A 99 17.88 -16.11 19.23
N LYS A 100 17.88 -16.16 20.56
CA LYS A 100 18.87 -16.88 21.39
C LYS A 100 18.26 -18.10 22.03
N GLN A 101 19.01 -19.21 22.14
CA GLN A 101 18.56 -20.42 22.83
C GLN A 101 18.11 -20.10 24.25
N ARG A 102 16.91 -20.54 24.63
CA ARG A 102 16.35 -20.27 25.96
C ARG A 102 16.98 -21.20 27.00
N PRO A 103 17.08 -20.80 28.29
CA PRO A 103 17.50 -21.71 29.35
C PRO A 103 16.62 -22.97 29.38
N GLY A 104 17.24 -24.16 29.33
CA GLY A 104 16.53 -25.44 29.30
C GLY A 104 15.97 -25.87 27.93
N GLU A 105 16.12 -25.05 26.88
CA GLU A 105 15.77 -25.47 25.51
C GLU A 105 16.82 -26.44 24.96
N SER A 106 16.38 -27.56 24.37
CA SER A 106 17.30 -28.48 23.69
C SER A 106 17.83 -27.87 22.38
N VAL A 107 19.06 -28.24 22.00
CA VAL A 107 19.68 -27.76 20.75
C VAL A 107 18.81 -28.12 19.52
N SER A 108 18.17 -29.29 19.54
CA SER A 108 17.28 -29.72 18.45
C SER A 108 16.07 -28.78 18.30
N ASN A 109 15.44 -28.41 19.41
CA ASN A 109 14.28 -27.50 19.40
C ASN A 109 14.68 -26.08 18.99
N PHE A 110 15.83 -25.60 19.47
CA PHE A 110 16.38 -24.32 19.04
C PHE A 110 16.60 -24.28 17.51
N MET A 111 17.23 -25.32 16.97
CA MET A 111 17.48 -25.42 15.53
C MET A 111 16.20 -25.58 14.70
N ALA A 112 15.19 -26.28 15.21
CA ALA A 112 13.88 -26.38 14.56
C ALA A 112 13.19 -25.01 14.48
N ASN A 113 13.26 -24.23 15.55
CA ASN A 113 12.71 -22.88 15.62
C ASN A 113 13.47 -21.90 14.70
N LEU A 114 14.81 -21.95 14.66
CA LEU A 114 15.59 -21.14 13.72
C LEU A 114 15.26 -21.45 12.26
N ARG A 115 15.08 -22.74 11.91
CA ARG A 115 14.67 -23.15 10.56
C ARG A 115 13.24 -22.73 10.22
N HIS A 116 12.38 -22.55 11.22
CA HIS A 116 11.03 -22.02 11.01
C HIS A 116 11.08 -20.51 10.72
N LEU A 117 11.92 -19.77 11.44
CA LEU A 117 12.13 -18.33 11.26
C LEU A 117 12.92 -17.96 9.99
N ALA A 118 13.62 -18.92 9.37
CA ALA A 118 14.42 -18.72 8.15
C ALA A 118 13.67 -19.06 6.85
N ARG A 119 12.36 -19.30 6.92
CA ARG A 119 11.50 -19.62 5.77
C ARG A 119 10.84 -18.38 5.17
#